data_AF-A0A1N7S8D8-F1
#
_entry.id   AF-A0A1N7S8D8-F1
#
_cell.length_a   1.000
_cell.length_b   1.000
_cell.length_c   1.000
_cell.angle_alpha   90.00
_cell.angle_beta   90.00
_cell.angle_gamma   90.00
#
_symmetry.space_group_name_H-M   'P 1'
#
loop_
_entity.id
_entity.type
_entity.pdbx_description
1 polymer ?
#
loop_
_entity_poly.entity_id
_entity_poly.type
_entity_poly.pdbx_seq_one_letter_code
_entity_poly.pdbx_strand_id
1 'polypeptide(L)'
;MRLTPTDFPTVSDHELRELWRRFRDPDVRRLILEVHRARAAMRQVHADALDAQLAIWHKEDGELKAKLQHVIDAMLEEKVRLGVMGGSLPKD
;
A
#
# COMPACT_ATOMS: atom_id res chain seq x y z
N MET A 1 -17.92 18.22 -11.10
CA MET A 1 -17.10 18.05 -9.87
C MET A 1 -15.88 17.22 -10.25
N ARG A 2 -14.65 17.76 -10.20
CA ARG A 2 -13.45 16.94 -10.40
C ARG A 2 -13.16 16.25 -9.08
N LEU A 3 -13.44 14.96 -9.00
CA LEU A 3 -12.96 14.13 -7.90
C LEU A 3 -11.44 14.01 -8.08
N THR A 4 -10.65 14.59 -7.17
CA THR A 4 -9.22 14.30 -7.16
C THR A 4 -9.01 12.93 -6.49
N PRO A 5 -7.97 12.16 -6.87
CA PRO A 5 -7.70 10.84 -6.28
C PRO A 5 -7.46 10.82 -4.77
N THR A 6 -7.41 11.99 -4.12
CA THR A 6 -7.11 12.17 -2.70
C THR A 6 -8.29 12.72 -1.88
N ASP A 7 -9.40 13.13 -2.52
CA ASP A 7 -10.56 13.73 -1.84
C ASP A 7 -11.58 12.69 -1.33
N PHE A 8 -11.10 11.58 -0.76
CA PHE A 8 -11.98 10.61 -0.12
C PHE A 8 -11.25 9.80 0.96
N PRO A 9 -11.94 9.43 2.05
CA PRO A 9 -11.38 8.56 3.07
C PRO A 9 -11.13 7.16 2.49
N THR A 10 -10.09 6.52 2.97
CA THR A 10 -9.74 5.16 2.61
C THR A 10 -10.88 4.19 2.93
N VAL A 11 -11.29 3.38 1.96
CA VAL A 11 -12.32 2.35 2.16
C VAL A 11 -11.82 1.23 3.07
N SER A 12 -12.48 0.96 4.20
CA SER A 12 -12.11 -0.12 5.11
C SER A 12 -12.50 -1.52 4.58
N ASP A 13 -11.86 -2.57 5.08
CA ASP A 13 -12.26 -3.96 4.79
C ASP A 13 -13.68 -4.27 5.29
N HIS A 14 -14.18 -3.52 6.27
CA HIS A 14 -15.57 -3.63 6.72
C HIS A 14 -16.51 -3.06 5.66
N GLU A 15 -16.24 -1.85 5.16
CA GLU A 15 -17.04 -1.22 4.11
C GLU A 15 -17.04 -2.03 2.81
N LEU A 16 -15.89 -2.60 2.41
CA LEU A 16 -15.84 -3.51 1.25
C LEU A 16 -16.73 -4.76 1.46
N ARG A 17 -16.73 -5.33 2.67
CA ARG A 17 -17.57 -6.48 3.01
C ARG A 17 -19.06 -6.11 3.04
N GLU A 18 -19.41 -4.97 3.60
CA GLU A 18 -20.78 -4.45 3.57
C GLU A 18 -21.25 -4.17 2.14
N LEU A 19 -20.39 -3.55 1.31
CA LEU A 19 -20.66 -3.27 -0.08
C LEU A 19 -20.95 -4.55 -0.85
N TRP A 20 -20.14 -5.60 -0.67
CA TRP A 20 -20.38 -6.91 -1.27
C TRP A 20 -21.67 -7.57 -0.78
N ARG A 21 -22.01 -7.43 0.50
CA ARG A 21 -23.27 -7.99 1.03
C ARG A 21 -24.49 -7.31 0.42
N ARG A 22 -24.44 -5.98 0.28
CA ARG A 22 -25.54 -5.15 -0.26
C ARG A 22 -25.68 -5.28 -1.77
N PHE A 23 -24.57 -5.37 -2.49
CA PHE A 23 -24.54 -5.40 -3.95
C PHE A 23 -23.76 -6.62 -4.43
N ARG A 24 -24.48 -7.70 -4.73
CA ARG A 24 -23.93 -8.96 -5.24
C ARG A 24 -23.63 -8.91 -6.74
N ASP A 25 -22.99 -7.83 -7.15
CA ASP A 25 -22.67 -7.54 -8.54
C ASP A 25 -21.21 -7.95 -8.86
N PRO A 26 -20.95 -8.64 -10.00
CA PRO A 26 -19.59 -9.01 -10.41
C PRO A 26 -18.62 -7.84 -10.53
N ASP A 27 -19.07 -6.67 -10.99
CA ASP A 27 -18.24 -5.48 -11.15
C ASP A 27 -17.87 -4.89 -9.79
N VAL A 28 -18.81 -4.90 -8.83
CA VAL A 28 -18.53 -4.54 -7.43
C VAL A 28 -17.47 -5.48 -6.84
N ARG A 29 -17.60 -6.79 -7.08
CA ARG A 29 -16.59 -7.77 -6.64
C ARG A 29 -15.21 -7.48 -7.25
N ARG A 30 -15.17 -7.15 -8.54
CA ARG A 30 -13.92 -6.79 -9.23
C ARG A 30 -13.25 -5.56 -8.59
N LEU A 31 -14.01 -4.50 -8.35
CA LEU A 31 -13.48 -3.28 -7.70
C LEU A 31 -12.94 -3.57 -6.30
N ILE A 32 -13.64 -4.36 -5.49
CA ILE A 32 -13.17 -4.79 -4.17
C ILE A 32 -11.84 -5.54 -4.27
N LEU A 33 -11.71 -6.45 -5.23
CA LEU A 33 -10.47 -7.20 -5.44
C LEU A 33 -9.31 -6.32 -5.93
N GLU A 34 -9.57 -5.31 -6.77
CA GLU A 34 -8.55 -4.34 -7.18
C GLU A 34 -8.04 -3.52 -5.99
N VAL A 35 -8.91 -3.16 -5.03
CA VAL A 35 -8.47 -2.51 -3.78
C VAL A 35 -7.56 -3.45 -2.99
N HIS A 36 -7.94 -4.72 -2.81
CA HIS A 36 -7.08 -5.70 -2.11
C HIS A 36 -5.74 -5.92 -2.81
N ARG A 37 -5.74 -5.99 -4.15
CA ARG A 37 -4.54 -6.14 -4.96
C ARG A 37 -3.61 -4.93 -4.81
N ALA A 38 -4.14 -3.70 -4.87
CA ALA A 38 -3.37 -2.48 -4.69
C ALA A 38 -2.72 -2.42 -3.30
N ARG A 39 -3.48 -2.77 -2.25
CA ARG A 39 -2.96 -2.90 -0.87
C ARG A 39 -1.84 -3.93 -0.77
N ALA A 40 -2.00 -5.09 -1.40
CA ALA A 40 -0.98 -6.14 -1.39
C ALA A 40 0.30 -5.70 -2.11
N ALA A 41 0.17 -5.09 -3.29
CA ALA A 41 1.30 -4.56 -4.06
C ALA A 41 2.07 -3.50 -3.26
N MET A 42 1.37 -2.56 -2.62
CA MET A 42 2.03 -1.51 -1.82
C MET A 42 2.78 -2.08 -0.61
N ARG A 43 2.24 -3.13 0.04
CA ARG A 43 2.98 -3.83 1.12
C ARG A 43 4.27 -4.44 0.61
N GLN A 44 4.20 -5.14 -0.52
CA GLN A 44 5.36 -5.85 -1.06
C GLN A 44 6.44 -4.86 -1.47
N VAL A 45 6.09 -3.84 -2.25
CA VAL A 45 7.07 -2.88 -2.77
C VAL A 45 7.72 -2.07 -1.63
N HIS A 46 6.97 -1.71 -0.59
CA HIS A 46 7.55 -1.07 0.60
C HIS A 46 8.53 -2.01 1.35
N ALA A 47 8.21 -3.30 1.44
CA ALA A 47 9.13 -4.28 2.03
C ALA A 47 10.41 -4.44 1.19
N ASP A 48 10.27 -4.57 -0.13
CA ASP A 48 11.40 -4.68 -1.06
C ASP A 48 12.32 -3.44 -0.98
N ALA A 49 11.75 -2.25 -0.80
CA ALA A 49 12.51 -1.01 -0.65
C ALA A 49 13.31 -0.97 0.66
N LEU A 50 12.75 -1.47 1.77
CA LEU A 50 13.46 -1.61 3.04
C LEU A 50 14.61 -2.63 2.93
N ASP A 51 14.36 -3.78 2.27
CA ASP A 51 15.40 -4.80 2.04
C ASP A 51 16.54 -4.24 1.19
N ALA A 52 16.22 -3.47 0.15
CA ALA A 52 17.22 -2.77 -0.66
C ALA A 52 18.04 -1.79 0.19
N GLN A 53 17.41 -1.07 1.14
CA GLN A 53 18.09 -0.12 2.01
C GLN A 53 19.08 -0.81 2.93
N LEU A 54 18.69 -1.95 3.51
CA LEU A 54 19.56 -2.77 4.34
C LEU A 54 20.76 -3.30 3.52
N ALA A 55 20.52 -3.77 2.30
CA ALA A 55 21.57 -4.31 1.43
C ALA A 55 22.63 -3.27 1.01
N ILE A 56 22.25 -1.98 0.95
CA ILE A 56 23.19 -0.89 0.61
C ILE A 56 23.71 -0.12 1.83
N TRP A 57 23.35 -0.52 3.06
CA TRP A 57 23.65 0.23 4.27
C TRP A 57 25.14 0.52 4.47
N HIS A 58 26.01 -0.42 4.11
CA HIS A 58 27.47 -0.27 4.23
C HIS A 58 28.15 0.45 3.07
N LYS A 59 27.42 0.82 2.01
CA LYS A 59 28.01 1.52 0.86
C LYS A 59 28.23 3.01 1.18
N GLU A 60 29.37 3.56 0.79
CA GLU A 60 29.67 4.99 0.87
C GLU A 60 29.03 5.76 -0.30
N ASP A 61 27.72 5.60 -0.48
CA ASP A 61 26.93 6.35 -1.46
C ASP A 61 25.75 7.02 -0.75
N GLY A 62 26.00 8.23 -0.25
CA GLY A 62 25.01 9.02 0.49
C GLY A 62 23.85 9.49 -0.39
N GLU A 63 24.10 9.75 -1.68
CA GLU A 63 23.06 10.19 -2.61
C GLU A 63 22.07 9.05 -2.92
N LEU A 64 22.58 7.84 -3.18
CA LEU A 64 21.74 6.66 -3.39
C LEU A 64 20.88 6.35 -2.15
N LYS A 65 21.47 6.43 -0.94
CA LYS A 65 20.75 6.23 0.32
C LYS A 65 19.63 7.26 0.50
N ALA A 66 19.89 8.53 0.21
CA ALA A 66 18.89 9.60 0.32
C ALA A 66 17.72 9.39 -0.66
N LYS A 67 18.01 9.04 -1.93
CA LYS A 67 16.98 8.73 -2.92
C LYS A 67 16.13 7.53 -2.51
N LEU A 68 16.74 6.49 -1.97
CA LEU A 68 16.02 5.31 -1.52
C LEU A 68 15.15 5.60 -0.29
N GLN A 69 15.64 6.41 0.66
CA GLN A 69 14.84 6.85 1.80
C GLN A 69 13.59 7.62 1.36
N HIS A 70 13.73 8.54 0.40
CA HIS A 70 12.58 9.27 -0.15
C HIS A 70 11.53 8.33 -0.76
N VAL A 71 11.96 7.26 -1.45
CA VAL A 71 11.06 6.25 -2.00
C VAL A 71 10.33 5.48 -0.88
N ILE A 72 11.05 5.09 0.18
CA ILE A 72 10.47 4.42 1.36
C ILE A 72 9.40 5.30 2.01
N ASP A 73 9.71 6.59 2.22
CA ASP A 73 8.80 7.54 2.86
C ASP A 73 7.52 7.73 2.03
N ALA A 74 7.66 7.93 0.71
CA ALA A 74 6.51 8.05 -0.19
C ALA A 74 5.63 6.78 -0.21
N MET A 75 6.26 5.59 -0.15
CA MET A 75 5.52 4.33 -0.07
C MET A 75 4.84 4.15 1.28
N LEU A 76 5.44 4.62 2.37
CA LEU A 76 4.83 4.61 3.69
C LEU A 76 3.60 5.52 3.74
N GLU A 77 3.70 6.74 3.20
CA GLU A 77 2.57 7.67 3.06
C GLU A 77 1.42 7.02 2.29
N GLU A 78 1.72 6.38 1.16
CA GLU A 78 0.74 5.70 0.33
C GLU A 78 0.13 4.46 1.04
N LYS A 79 0.95 3.72 1.79
CA LYS A 79 0.49 2.59 2.61
C LYS A 79 -0.47 3.03 3.71
N VAL A 80 -0.17 4.16 4.38
CA VAL A 80 -1.06 4.80 5.36
C VAL A 80 -2.35 5.25 4.67
N ARG A 81 -2.25 5.93 3.53
CA ARG A 81 -3.41 6.35 2.72
C ARG A 81 -4.26 5.17 2.25
N LEU A 82 -3.68 4.00 1.97
CA LEU A 82 -4.43 2.81 1.60
C LEU A 82 -4.99 2.03 2.80
N GLY A 83 -4.77 2.50 4.03
CA GLY A 83 -5.25 1.85 5.25
C GLY A 83 -4.55 0.53 5.53
N VAL A 84 -3.32 0.39 5.04
CA VAL A 84 -2.52 -0.83 5.14
C VAL A 84 -1.65 -0.73 6.39
N MET A 85 -2.30 -0.66 7.55
CA MET A 85 -1.60 -0.70 8.84
C MET A 85 -1.56 -2.17 9.31
N GLY A 86 -0.51 -2.88 8.89
CA GLY A 86 -0.32 -4.29 9.24
C GLY A 86 0.45 -5.06 8.16
N GLY A 87 1.62 -5.57 8.54
CA GLY A 87 2.30 -6.68 7.88
C GLY A 87 2.03 -7.95 8.66
N SER A 88 1.78 -9.06 7.97
CA SER A 88 1.96 -10.37 8.58
C SER A 88 3.40 -10.43 9.09
N LEU A 89 3.59 -10.63 10.40
CA LEU A 89 4.89 -11.10 10.88
C LEU A 89 5.23 -12.38 10.09
N PRO A 90 6.49 -12.59 9.70
CA PRO A 90 6.93 -13.89 9.19
C PRO A 90 6.42 -14.95 10.15
N LYS A 91 5.73 -15.97 9.63
CA LYS A 91 5.46 -17.15 10.43
C LYS A 91 6.80 -17.86 10.61
N ASP A 92 7.27 -17.92 11.84
CA ASP A 92 8.29 -18.86 12.30
C ASP A 92 7.87 -20.31 12.01
#